data_AF-A0A920JIJ2-F1
#
_entry.id   AF-A0A920JIJ2-F1
#
_cell.length_a   1.000
_cell.length_b   1.000
_cell.length_c   1.000
_cell.angle_alpha   90.00
_cell.angle_beta   90.00
_cell.angle_gamma   90.00
#
_symmetry.space_group_name_H-M   'P 1'
#
loop_
_entity.id
_entity.type
_entity.pdbx_description
1 polymer ?
#
loop_
_entity_poly.entity_id
_entity_poly.type
_entity_poly.pdbx_seq_one_letter_code
_entity_poly.pdbx_strand_id
1 'polypeptide(L)'
;MDYTNTLANGMEFFASVDVQFQDTFIGTGDLDPIDTQEKLELFNARVGLRSDSWELMLYGNNLGDEVYAFGQYDTPLLAGGHHITKDQQE
;
A
#
# COMPACT_ATOMS: atom_id res chain seq x y z
N MET A 1 12.81 -2.34 4.94
CA MET A 1 14.14 -2.07 5.54
C MET A 1 13.93 -1.34 6.85
N ASP A 2 14.61 -1.77 7.91
CA ASP A 2 14.42 -1.24 9.26
C ASP A 2 15.74 -0.68 9.82
N TYR A 3 15.63 0.42 10.55
CA TYR A 3 16.72 1.08 11.27
C TYR A 3 16.27 1.36 12.71
N THR A 4 17.13 1.04 13.67
CA THR A 4 16.91 1.33 15.09
C THR A 4 18.20 1.83 15.72
N ASN A 5 18.09 2.83 16.59
CA ASN A 5 19.20 3.37 17.37
C ASN A 5 18.76 3.68 18.81
N THR A 6 19.55 3.20 19.78
CA THR A 6 19.37 3.55 21.19
C THR A 6 20.05 4.88 21.48
N LEU A 7 19.27 5.84 21.96
CA LEU A 7 19.72 7.17 22.36
C LEU A 7 20.39 7.13 23.75
N ALA A 8 21.16 8.17 24.07
CA ALA A 8 21.89 8.25 25.34
C ALA A 8 21.01 8.20 26.60
N ASN A 9 19.72 8.54 26.47
CA ASN A 9 18.74 8.50 27.55
C ASN A 9 17.98 7.15 27.64
N GLY A 10 18.39 6.14 26.88
CA GLY A 10 17.78 4.80 26.86
C GLY A 10 16.54 4.67 25.97
N MET A 11 16.06 5.76 25.35
CA MET A 11 14.99 5.69 24.36
C MET A 11 15.49 5.10 23.05
N GLU A 12 14.60 4.53 22.25
CA GLU A 12 14.92 4.07 20.90
C GLU A 12 14.31 4.99 19.86
N PHE A 13 15.15 5.46 18.94
CA PHE A 13 14.71 5.99 17.66
C PHE A 13 14.61 4.85 16.66
N PHE A 14 13.53 4.81 15.88
CA PHE A 14 13.38 3.86 14.79
C PHE A 14 12.89 4.53 13.52
N ALA A 15 13.32 4.00 12.38
CA ALA A 15 12.85 4.38 11.05
C ALA A 15 12.72 3.11 10.21
N SER A 16 11.71 3.05 9.36
CA SER A 16 11.43 1.89 8.54
C SER A 16 10.77 2.33 7.24
N VAL A 17 11.20 1.70 6.16
CA VAL A 17 10.64 1.90 4.82
C VAL A 17 10.25 0.54 4.25
N ASP A 18 9.12 0.49 3.58
CA ASP A 18 8.57 -0.70 2.95
C ASP A 18 8.23 -0.37 1.49
N VAL A 19 8.51 -1.31 0.59
CA VAL A 19 8.14 -1.19 -0.82
C VAL A 19 7.45 -2.47 -1.24
N GLN A 20 6.21 -2.33 -1.70
CA GLN A 20 5.42 -3.43 -2.23
C GLN A 20 5.37 -3.33 -3.74
N PHE A 21 5.71 -4.41 -4.43
CA PHE A 21 5.67 -4.51 -5.88
C PHE A 21 4.65 -5.54 -6.30
N GLN A 22 3.88 -5.21 -7.32
CA GLN A 22 3.00 -6.15 -8.01
C GLN A 22 3.16 -5.94 -9.52
N ASP A 23 3.43 -7.04 -10.24
CA ASP A 23 3.46 -7.03 -11.70
C ASP A 23 2.06 -6.83 -12.28
N THR A 24 2.00 -6.42 -13.54
CA THR A 24 0.74 -6.32 -14.28
C THR A 24 -0.04 -7.63 -14.24
N PHE A 25 -1.32 -7.57 -13.88
CA PHE A 25 -2.21 -8.73 -13.88
C PHE A 25 -3.58 -8.37 -14.41
N ILE A 26 -4.31 -9.38 -14.91
CA ILE A 26 -5.71 -9.23 -15.32
C ILE A 26 -6.58 -9.73 -14.15
N GLY A 27 -7.45 -8.86 -13.64
CA GLY A 27 -8.24 -9.14 -12.44
C GLY A 27 -9.50 -10.00 -12.66
N THR A 28 -9.88 -10.25 -13.91
CA THR A 28 -11.13 -10.93 -14.29
C THR A 28 -10.86 -12.20 -15.11
N GLY A 29 -11.83 -13.13 -15.09
CA GLY A 29 -11.66 -14.47 -15.65
C GLY A 29 -11.89 -14.57 -17.15
N ASP A 30 -12.48 -13.55 -17.77
CA ASP A 30 -12.76 -13.49 -19.20
C ASP A 30 -11.61 -12.88 -20.03
N LEU A 31 -10.54 -12.46 -19.35
CA LEU A 31 -9.33 -11.90 -19.94
C LEU A 31 -9.56 -10.61 -20.74
N ASP A 32 -10.56 -9.80 -20.37
CA ASP A 32 -10.73 -8.47 -20.98
C ASP A 32 -9.52 -7.57 -20.64
N PRO A 33 -8.78 -7.05 -21.65
CA PRO A 33 -7.67 -6.12 -21.41
C PRO A 33 -8.08 -4.86 -20.63
N ILE A 34 -9.37 -4.49 -20.60
CA ILE A 34 -9.86 -3.35 -19.82
C ILE A 34 -9.72 -3.56 -18.30
N ASP A 35 -9.65 -4.81 -17.86
CA ASP A 35 -9.48 -5.20 -16.46
C ASP A 35 -8.01 -5.45 -16.09
N THR A 36 -7.09 -4.99 -16.93
CA THR A 36 -5.67 -5.06 -16.63
C THR A 36 -5.32 -4.01 -15.57
N GLN A 37 -4.83 -4.47 -14.43
CA GLN A 37 -4.15 -3.60 -13.48
C GLN A 37 -2.67 -3.54 -13.86
N GLU A 38 -2.20 -2.34 -14.20
CA GLU A 38 -0.79 -2.08 -14.50
C GLU A 38 0.10 -2.29 -13.26
N LYS A 39 1.40 -2.42 -13.51
CA LYS A 39 2.44 -2.58 -12.48
C LYS A 39 2.22 -1.59 -11.34
N LEU A 40 2.13 -2.09 -10.11
CA LEU A 40 1.94 -1.30 -8.91
C LEU A 40 3.21 -1.31 -8.06
N GLU A 41 3.59 -0.14 -7.55
CA GLU A 41 4.74 0.06 -6.68
C GLU A 41 4.36 1.00 -5.53
N LEU A 42 4.10 0.44 -4.33
CA LEU A 42 3.68 1.22 -3.17
C LEU A 42 4.85 1.44 -2.23
N PHE A 43 5.16 2.71 -1.98
CA PHE A 43 6.18 3.14 -1.02
C PHE A 43 5.53 3.55 0.30
N ASN A 44 5.96 2.94 1.39
CA ASN A 44 5.48 3.24 2.74
C ASN A 44 6.66 3.56 3.65
N ALA A 45 6.47 4.46 4.61
CA ALA A 45 7.49 4.78 5.59
C ALA A 45 6.89 5.04 6.98
N ARG A 46 7.67 4.74 8.00
CA ARG A 46 7.38 5.08 9.40
C ARG A 46 8.64 5.50 10.12
N VAL A 47 8.49 6.44 11.05
CA VAL A 47 9.55 6.93 11.92
C VAL A 47 8.96 7.18 13.30
N GLY A 48 9.72 6.88 14.35
CA GLY A 48 9.22 7.06 15.70
C GLY A 48 10.29 7.06 16.77
N LEU A 49 9.83 7.37 17.97
CA LEU A 49 10.57 7.32 19.22
C LEU A 49 9.77 6.47 20.20
N ARG A 50 10.46 5.54 20.89
CA ARG A 50 9.86 4.74 21.95
C ARG A 50 10.72 4.77 23.22
N SER A 51 10.04 4.68 24.34
CA SER A 51 10.59 4.50 25.67
C SER A 51 9.91 3.30 26.33
N ASP A 52 10.23 3.00 27.58
CA ASP A 52 9.69 1.84 28.31
C ASP A 52 8.16 1.90 28.49
N SER A 53 7.60 3.12 28.51
CA SER A 53 6.19 3.36 28.85
C SER A 53 5.37 4.06 27.76
N TRP A 54 5.99 4.50 26.66
CA TRP A 54 5.29 5.20 25.59
C TRP A 54 6.00 5.08 24.24
N GLU A 55 5.23 5.26 23.17
CA GLU A 55 5.72 5.36 21.80
C GLU A 55 5.00 6.49 21.07
N LEU A 56 5.76 7.23 20.26
CA LEU A 56 5.24 8.18 19.29
C LEU A 56 5.76 7.79 17.91
N MET A 57 4.85 7.65 16.95
CA MET A 57 5.18 7.25 15.58
C MET A 57 4.42 8.12 14.58
N LEU A 58 5.14 8.56 13.55
CA LEU A 58 4.58 9.10 12.33
C LEU A 58 4.71 8.02 11.24
N TYR A 59 3.63 7.80 10.50
CA TYR A 59 3.61 6.86 9.38
C TYR A 59 2.91 7.50 8.18
N GLY A 60 3.33 7.07 6.99
CA GLY A 60 2.69 7.40 5.74
C GLY A 60 2.71 6.19 4.82
N ASN A 61 1.56 5.89 4.24
CA ASN A 61 1.39 4.83 3.26
C ASN A 61 1.14 5.45 1.89
N ASN A 62 1.49 4.72 0.83
CA ASN A 62 1.35 5.17 -0.55
C ASN A 62 1.95 6.57 -0.77
N LEU A 63 3.21 6.75 -0.38
CA LEU A 63 3.93 8.03 -0.49
C LEU A 63 4.17 8.47 -1.93
N GLY A 64 4.02 7.55 -2.89
CA GLY A 64 4.07 7.83 -4.32
C GLY A 64 2.74 8.33 -4.91
N ASP A 65 1.67 8.34 -4.11
CA ASP A 65 0.31 8.71 -4.56
C ASP A 65 -0.20 7.85 -5.73
N GLU A 66 0.10 6.56 -5.68
CA GLU A 66 -0.32 5.63 -6.72
C GLU A 66 -1.82 5.32 -6.58
N VAL A 67 -2.56 5.50 -7.68
CA VAL A 67 -3.98 5.12 -7.76
C VAL A 67 -4.05 3.71 -8.33
N TYR A 68 -4.54 2.77 -7.53
CA TYR A 68 -4.62 1.37 -7.94
C TYR A 68 -5.99 0.76 -7.63
N ALA A 69 -6.35 -0.29 -8.38
CA ALA A 69 -7.56 -1.05 -8.09
C ALA A 69 -7.30 -2.03 -6.96
N PHE A 70 -8.22 -2.11 -6.00
CA PHE A 70 -8.15 -3.06 -4.88
C PHE A 70 -9.33 -4.04 -4.88
N GLY A 71 -10.23 -3.92 -5.85
CA GLY A 71 -11.33 -4.82 -6.09
C GLY A 71 -11.78 -4.76 -7.54
N GLN A 72 -11.75 -5.92 -8.20
CA GLN A 72 -12.32 -6.14 -9.51
C GLN A 72 -13.28 -7.32 -9.40
N TYR A 73 -14.50 -7.17 -9.89
CA TYR A 73 -15.49 -8.24 -9.89
C TYR A 73 -16.46 -8.10 -11.05
N ASP A 74 -16.78 -9.24 -11.66
CA ASP A 74 -17.79 -9.33 -12.70
C ASP A 74 -19.18 -9.32 -12.06
N THR A 75 -20.08 -8.49 -12.56
CA THR A 75 -21.46 -8.47 -12.07
C THR A 75 -22.21 -9.72 -12.54
N PRO A 76 -22.67 -10.63 -11.65
CA PRO A 76 -23.06 -11.99 -12.04
C PRO A 76 -24.37 -12.12 -12.84
N LEU A 77 -24.98 -11.01 -13.27
CA LEU A 77 -26.25 -10.99 -14.01
C LEU A 77 -26.31 -9.94 -15.15
N LEU A 78 -25.21 -9.24 -15.44
CA LEU A 78 -25.13 -8.28 -16.55
C LEU A 78 -23.99 -8.69 -17.47
N ALA A 79 -24.32 -9.24 -18.64
CA ALA A 79 -23.33 -9.57 -19.66
C ALA A 79 -22.55 -8.30 -20.05
N GLY A 80 -21.25 -8.25 -19.73
CA GLY A 80 -20.36 -7.12 -19.97
C GLY A 80 -20.35 -6.03 -18.89
N GLY A 81 -20.90 -6.28 -17.70
CA GLY A 81 -20.84 -5.35 -16.58
C GLY A 81 -19.53 -5.48 -15.78
N HIS A 82 -18.60 -4.53 -16.01
CA HIS A 82 -17.33 -4.43 -15.28
C HIS A 82 -17.40 -3.37 -14.18
N HIS A 83 -16.92 -3.70 -12.98
CA HIS A 83 -16.72 -2.74 -11.89
C HIS A 83 -15.27 -2.79 -11.41
N ILE A 84 -14.64 -1.61 -11.37
CA ILE A 84 -13.29 -1.41 -10.85
C ILE A 84 -13.39 -0.43 -9.68
N THR A 85 -13.08 -0.90 -8.48
CA THR A 85 -12.96 0.00 -7.31
C THR A 85 -11.50 0.41 -7.18
N LYS A 86 -11.24 1.70 -7.33
CA LYS A 86 -9.91 2.31 -7.20
C LYS A 86 -9.75 2.97 -5.85
N ASP A 87 -8.56 2.85 -5.26
CA ASP A 87 -8.17 3.67 -4.11
C ASP A 87 -7.81 5.06 -4.64
N GLN A 88 -8.69 6.03 -4.42
CA GLN A 88 -8.46 7.44 -4.72
C GLN A 88 -8.50 8.20 -3.40
N GLN A 89 -7.38 8.82 -3.03
CA GLN A 89 -7.36 9.80 -1.95
C GLN A 89 -7.89 11.13 -2.55
N GLU A 90 -9.02 11.62 -2.05
CA GLU A 90 -9.61 12.95 -2.38
C GLU A 90 -8.84 14.10 -1.70
#